data_AF-A0A3D5PRY9-F1
#
_entry.id   AF-A0A3D5PRY9-F1
#
_cell.length_a   1.000
_cell.length_b   1.000
_cell.length_c   1.000
_cell.angle_alpha   90.00
_cell.angle_beta   90.00
_cell.angle_gamma   90.00
#
_symmetry.space_group_name_H-M   'P 1'
#
loop_
_entity.id
_entity.type
_entity.pdbx_description
1 polymer ?
#
loop_
_entity_poly.entity_id
_entity_poly.type
_entity_poly.pdbx_seq_one_letter_code
_entity_poly.pdbx_strand_id
1 'polypeptide(L)'
;DMVMQGDKMMGMSMFNGYSWNERCFLSLGVVDASVEVGDVLTMKWGEPEQTGKTSAESHQETEIRVRVSDTPYAKDARENYADSWRTKGD
;
A
#
# COMPACT_ATOMS: atom_id res chain seq x y z
N ASP A 1 3.12 -8.27 -2.01
CA ASP A 1 3.10 -7.98 -3.46
C ASP A 1 4.27 -7.10 -3.86
N MET A 2 4.83 -7.28 -5.06
CA MET A 2 6.01 -6.54 -5.52
C MET A 2 5.61 -5.17 -6.07
N VAL A 3 6.35 -4.12 -5.70
CA VAL A 3 6.19 -2.77 -6.28
C VAL A 3 7.36 -2.49 -7.22
N MET A 4 7.05 -2.13 -8.47
CA MET A 4 7.96 -2.11 -9.60
C MET A 4 7.99 -0.73 -10.26
N GLN A 5 9.14 -0.36 -10.80
CA GLN A 5 9.33 0.74 -11.75
C GLN A 5 10.00 0.17 -13.00
N GLY A 6 9.20 -0.12 -14.04
CA GLY A 6 9.64 -0.96 -15.15
C GLY A 6 10.05 -2.35 -14.63
N ASP A 7 11.26 -2.78 -14.98
CA ASP A 7 11.79 -4.09 -14.57
C ASP A 7 12.48 -4.07 -13.19
N LYS A 8 12.60 -2.89 -12.55
CA LYS A 8 13.26 -2.74 -11.26
C LYS A 8 12.25 -2.85 -10.12
N MET A 9 12.50 -3.76 -9.18
CA MET A 9 11.78 -3.80 -7.91
C MET A 9 12.17 -2.59 -7.07
N MET A 10 11.18 -1.80 -6.68
CA MET A 10 11.33 -0.59 -5.87
C MET A 10 10.76 -0.78 -4.46
N GLY A 11 10.07 -1.88 -4.17
CA GLY A 11 9.51 -2.09 -2.85
C GLY A 11 8.55 -3.26 -2.76
N MET A 12 7.83 -3.31 -1.64
CA MET A 12 6.85 -4.35 -1.35
C MET A 12 5.62 -3.76 -0.67
N SER A 13 4.44 -4.17 -1.13
CA SER A 13 3.17 -4.01 -0.43
C SER A 13 2.99 -5.16 0.57
N MET A 14 2.64 -4.82 1.82
CA MET A 14 2.62 -5.71 2.97
C MET A 14 1.24 -5.81 3.65
N PHE A 15 0.36 -4.86 3.38
CA PHE A 15 -1.01 -4.86 3.89
C PHE A 15 -1.90 -4.13 2.91
N ASN A 16 -3.08 -4.67 2.60
CA ASN A 16 -3.95 -4.13 1.56
C ASN A 16 -5.42 -4.19 2.01
N GLY A 17 -6.21 -3.25 1.49
CA GLY A 17 -7.65 -3.19 1.75
C GLY A 17 -8.32 -2.05 1.01
N TYR A 18 -9.62 -1.92 1.22
CA TYR A 18 -10.41 -0.80 0.71
C TYR A 18 -10.75 0.14 1.86
N SER A 19 -10.47 1.43 1.68
CA SER A 19 -10.89 2.46 2.62
C SER A 19 -12.26 3.00 2.22
N TRP A 20 -13.25 2.81 3.09
CA TRP A 20 -14.59 3.37 2.87
C TRP A 20 -14.62 4.90 2.93
N ASN A 21 -13.82 5.53 3.79
CA ASN A 21 -13.79 6.99 3.89
C ASN A 21 -13.18 7.61 2.63
N GLU A 22 -12.16 6.97 2.07
CA GLU A 22 -11.38 7.50 0.94
C GLU A 22 -11.83 6.96 -0.42
N ARG A 23 -12.76 6.00 -0.41
CA ARG A 23 -13.33 5.32 -1.58
C ARG A 23 -12.31 4.76 -2.57
N CYS A 24 -11.19 4.27 -2.05
CA CYS A 24 -10.12 3.70 -2.84
C CYS A 24 -9.49 2.47 -2.17
N PHE A 25 -8.85 1.64 -2.98
CA PHE A 25 -7.96 0.59 -2.51
C PHE A 25 -6.64 1.22 -2.06
N LEU A 26 -6.20 0.84 -0.86
CA LEU A 26 -4.96 1.29 -0.26
C LEU A 26 -4.13 0.08 0.12
N SER A 27 -2.82 0.25 0.03
CA SER A 27 -1.86 -0.68 0.61
C SER A 27 -0.80 0.05 1.40
N LEU A 28 -0.35 -0.55 2.50
CA LEU A 28 0.84 -0.14 3.23
C LEU A 28 2.02 -0.99 2.75
N GLY A 29 3.13 -0.32 2.52
CA GLY A 29 4.33 -0.96 2.01
C GLY A 29 5.58 -0.18 2.34
N VAL A 30 6.72 -0.78 2.03
CA VAL A 30 8.04 -0.15 2.08
C VAL A 30 8.56 0.01 0.66
N VAL A 31 9.20 1.14 0.40
CA VAL A 31 9.78 1.46 -0.90
C VAL A 31 11.22 1.93 -0.74
N ASP A 32 11.99 1.86 -1.83
CA ASP A 32 13.33 2.40 -1.95
C ASP A 32 13.34 3.89 -1.60
N ALA A 33 14.42 4.35 -0.97
CA ALA A 33 14.54 5.73 -0.48
C ALA A 33 14.52 6.78 -1.59
N SER A 34 14.73 6.39 -2.86
CA SER A 34 14.64 7.30 -4.01
C SER A 34 13.20 7.52 -4.52
N VAL A 35 12.22 6.81 -3.98
CA VAL A 35 10.81 6.94 -4.37
C VAL A 35 10.18 8.11 -3.63
N GLU A 36 9.53 9.00 -4.37
CA GLU A 36 8.94 10.22 -3.84
C GLU A 36 7.41 10.14 -3.75
N VAL A 37 6.82 10.95 -2.86
CA VAL A 37 5.36 11.09 -2.80
C VAL A 37 4.83 11.63 -4.12
N GLY A 38 3.80 10.98 -4.66
CA GLY A 38 3.22 11.29 -5.97
C GLY A 38 3.73 10.41 -7.11
N ASP A 39 4.84 9.69 -6.93
CA ASP A 39 5.33 8.74 -7.92
C ASP A 39 4.27 7.70 -8.26
N VAL A 40 4.22 7.34 -9.55
CA VAL A 40 3.31 6.33 -10.06
C VAL A 40 4.12 5.08 -10.41
N LEU A 41 3.83 4.00 -9.71
CA LEU A 41 4.52 2.71 -9.81
C LEU A 41 3.54 1.62 -10.26
N THR A 42 4.05 0.42 -10.49
CA THR A 42 3.25 -0.76 -10.80
C THR A 42 3.35 -1.77 -9.67
N MET A 43 2.24 -2.17 -9.08
CA MET A 43 2.18 -3.28 -8.13
C MET A 43 1.79 -4.56 -8.88
N LYS A 44 2.59 -5.62 -8.73
CA LYS A 44 2.27 -6.97 -9.18
C LYS A 44 1.46 -7.65 -8.10
N TRP A 45 0.16 -7.83 -8.33
CA TRP A 45 -0.82 -8.34 -7.38
C TRP A 45 -1.17 -9.79 -7.67
N GLY A 46 -1.04 -10.65 -6.65
CA GLY A 46 -1.27 -12.08 -6.75
C GLY A 46 0.03 -12.89 -6.62
N GLU A 47 -0.11 -14.21 -6.63
CA GLU A 47 1.01 -15.15 -6.55
C GLU A 47 1.38 -15.65 -7.95
N PRO A 48 2.67 -15.69 -8.33
CA PRO A 48 3.10 -16.05 -9.69
C PRO A 48 2.90 -17.54 -10.01
N GLU A 49 2.87 -18.38 -8.98
CA GLU A 49 2.62 -19.81 -9.07
C GLU A 49 1.49 -20.18 -8.10
N GLN A 50 0.73 -21.23 -8.43
CA GLN A 50 -0.28 -21.75 -7.53
C GLN A 50 0.38 -22.26 -6.24
N THR A 51 0.19 -21.53 -5.13
CA THR A 51 0.68 -21.99 -3.84
C THR A 51 -0.30 -22.96 -3.18
N GLY A 52 0.18 -23.68 -2.16
CA GLY A 52 -0.66 -24.57 -1.36
C GLY A 52 -1.49 -23.87 -0.28
N LYS A 53 -1.56 -22.54 -0.27
CA LYS A 53 -2.32 -21.77 0.74
C LYS A 53 -3.82 -21.94 0.49
N THR A 54 -4.56 -22.32 1.52
CA THR A 54 -6.01 -22.56 1.42
C THR A 54 -6.82 -21.27 1.20
N SER A 55 -6.24 -20.11 1.49
CA SER A 55 -6.85 -18.80 1.26
C SER A 55 -6.67 -18.28 -0.17
N ALA A 56 -5.94 -18.98 -1.03
CA ALA A 56 -5.65 -18.58 -2.40
C ALA A 56 -6.38 -19.49 -3.39
N GLU A 57 -7.29 -18.92 -4.17
CA GLU A 57 -7.94 -19.58 -5.30
C GLU A 57 -6.99 -19.71 -6.50
N SER A 58 -7.43 -20.42 -7.55
CA SER A 58 -6.70 -20.42 -8.82
C SER A 58 -6.87 -19.08 -9.52
N HIS A 59 -5.76 -18.36 -9.70
CA HIS A 59 -5.73 -17.02 -10.26
C HIS A 59 -4.47 -16.79 -11.11
N GLN A 60 -4.38 -15.59 -11.72
CA GLN A 60 -3.21 -15.10 -12.43
C GLN A 60 -2.80 -13.76 -11.85
N GLU A 61 -1.50 -13.47 -11.87
CA GLU A 61 -0.97 -12.17 -11.44
C GLU A 61 -1.52 -11.04 -12.33
N THR A 62 -1.74 -9.87 -11.73
CA THR A 62 -2.16 -8.67 -12.45
C THR A 62 -1.32 -7.47 -12.06
N GLU A 63 -1.16 -6.54 -13.01
CA GLU A 63 -0.44 -5.30 -12.81
C GLU A 63 -1.40 -4.16 -12.47
N ILE A 64 -1.22 -3.58 -11.29
CA ILE A 64 -2.05 -2.50 -10.77
C ILE A 64 -1.21 -1.23 -10.69
N ARG A 65 -1.68 -0.16 -11.32
CA ARG A 65 -1.03 1.15 -11.21
C ARG A 65 -1.30 1.73 -9.82
N VAL A 66 -0.25 2.09 -9.09
CA VAL A 66 -0.32 2.63 -7.72
C VAL A 66 0.34 4.00 -7.65
N ARG A 67 -0.18 4.89 -6.81
CA ARG A 67 0.42 6.20 -6.53
C ARG A 67 0.95 6.22 -5.10
N VAL A 68 2.22 6.57 -4.95
CA VAL A 68 2.84 6.76 -3.64
C VAL A 68 2.20 7.97 -2.97
N SER A 69 1.77 7.79 -1.73
CA SER A 69 1.03 8.80 -0.96
C SER A 69 1.59 8.90 0.44
N ASP A 70 1.32 10.01 1.13
CA ASP A 70 1.71 10.20 2.52
C ASP A 70 1.22 9.06 3.42
N THR A 71 1.98 8.77 4.46
CA THR A 71 1.58 7.84 5.53
C THR A 71 1.64 8.58 6.86
N PRO A 72 0.51 8.78 7.59
CA PRO A 72 -0.86 8.31 7.29
C PRO A 72 -1.51 8.90 6.02
N TYR A 73 -2.34 8.11 5.33
CA TYR A 73 -2.99 8.51 4.06
C TYR A 73 -4.00 9.66 4.22
N ALA A 74 -4.85 9.60 5.25
CA ALA A 74 -5.87 10.62 5.49
C ALA A 74 -5.26 11.89 6.11
N LYS A 75 -5.52 13.06 5.52
CA LYS A 75 -5.00 14.35 6.00
C LYS A 75 -5.42 14.65 7.44
N ASP A 76 -6.68 14.39 7.77
CA ASP A 76 -7.22 14.59 9.12
C ASP A 76 -6.49 13.74 10.17
N ALA A 77 -6.14 12.50 9.80
CA ALA A 77 -5.34 11.62 10.65
C ALA A 77 -3.89 12.12 10.81
N ARG A 78 -3.36 12.88 9.85
CA ARG A 78 -2.03 13.50 9.95
C ARG A 78 -2.03 14.72 10.85
N GLU A 79 -3.03 15.58 10.71
CA GLU A 79 -2.99 16.93 11.28
C GLU A 79 -3.71 17.02 12.63
N ASN A 80 -4.82 16.31 12.83
CA ASN A 80 -5.72 16.53 13.96
C ASN A 80 -5.73 15.37 14.97
N TYR A 81 -5.06 14.25 14.66
CA TYR A 81 -5.11 13.05 15.49
C TYR A 81 -4.02 13.00 16.57
N ALA A 82 -2.88 13.68 16.39
CA ALA A 82 -1.77 13.69 17.34
C ALA A 82 -2.09 14.46 18.64
N ASP A 83 -2.85 15.56 18.54
CA ASP A 83 -3.29 16.39 19.68
C ASP A 83 -4.55 15.84 20.39
N SER A 84 -4.90 14.59 20.08
CA SER A 84 -6.08 13.91 20.61
C SER A 84 -5.75 13.13 21.90
N TRP A 85 -6.57 12.12 22.22
CA TRP A 85 -6.49 11.28 23.41
C TRP A 85 -5.13 10.62 23.69
N ARG A 86 -4.21 10.54 22.71
CA ARG A 86 -2.86 9.98 22.90
C ARG A 86 -1.90 10.91 23.66
N THR A 87 -2.14 12.22 23.63
CA THR A 87 -1.29 13.23 24.31
C THR A 87 -1.96 13.82 25.56
N LYS A 88 -3.27 13.61 25.73
CA LYS A 88 -3.96 13.91 26.99
C LYS A 88 -3.67 12.82 28.04
N GLY A 89 -2.53 12.95 28.71
CA GLY A 89 -2.39 12.42 30.07
C GLY A 89 -3.23 13.27 31.02
N ASP A 90 -3.92 12.63 31.97
CA ASP A 90 -4.59 13.32 33.07
C ASP A 90 -3.63 14.24 33.85
#